data_AF-H6LHF6-F1
#
_entry.id   AF-H6LHF6-F1
#
_cell.length_a   1.000
_cell.length_b   1.000
_cell.length_c   1.000
_cell.angle_alpha   90.00
_cell.angle_beta   90.00
_cell.angle_gamma   90.00
#
_symmetry.space_group_name_H-M   'P 1'
#
loop_
_entity.id
_entity.type
_entity.pdbx_description
1 polymer ?
#
loop_
_entity_poly.entity_id
_entity_poly.type
_entity_poly.pdbx_seq_one_letter_code
_entity_poly.pdbx_strand_id
1 'polypeptide(L)'
;MKALRIKLYQSSANYRKEESDTNKMTYPLPPFSTVIGALHEASGYQTYHPMDLSIQGKYESMHREPYTDYCFLNSTMDDRGILVKMRNPELLSSAFDKVAAAQKSQGNSFRKRITIKVFDEILYQEFIALKELNDEIENFKNTRYKRIMDLIKTRKKTIKIKKTEVSKGEIQYEKLCRREKQIKEIEKQIKDEFEKYKEVQYTKPYSKFRSLTTSLKFYEILNNVELVIHVKAEETVLMTILDNIYHLKSIGRSEDFVEVTEAKIVELIQDDNCDVTSSFSAYLDFRDVKNERIFPVAVGGGVNEKGGTRYGLNKTYQIIDDKRIFDKKSVIYLSQYGIDETSETIWLDRDDDQEYIVNFI
;
A
#
# COMPACT_ATOMS: atom_id res chain seq x y z
N MET A 1 -30.54 8.97 24.28
CA MET A 1 -29.21 8.29 24.31
C MET A 1 -28.12 9.32 24.07
N LYS A 2 -27.00 9.33 24.80
CA LYS A 2 -25.88 10.23 24.49
C LYS A 2 -25.03 9.71 23.34
N ALA A 3 -24.59 10.60 22.45
CA ALA A 3 -23.63 10.32 21.39
C ALA A 3 -22.70 11.53 21.16
N LEU A 4 -21.55 11.32 20.53
CA LEU A 4 -20.69 12.42 20.07
C LEU A 4 -21.01 12.71 18.60
N ARG A 5 -21.41 13.95 18.29
CA ARG A 5 -21.54 14.42 16.91
C ARG A 5 -20.27 15.17 16.51
N ILE A 6 -19.76 14.85 15.34
CA ILE A 6 -18.58 15.47 14.74
C ILE A 6 -18.95 15.92 13.32
N LYS A 7 -18.79 17.22 13.04
CA LYS A 7 -18.92 17.77 11.68
C LYS A 7 -17.53 18.04 11.13
N LEU A 8 -17.28 17.56 9.92
CA LEU A 8 -15.98 17.62 9.27
C LEU A 8 -16.11 18.21 7.86
N TYR A 9 -15.08 18.92 7.44
CA TYR A 9 -14.92 19.40 6.07
C TYR A 9 -13.56 18.94 5.50
N GLN A 10 -13.56 18.49 4.26
CA GLN A 10 -12.35 18.20 3.49
C GLN A 10 -12.47 18.85 2.12
N SER A 11 -11.49 19.67 1.72
CA SER A 11 -11.45 20.25 0.37
C SER A 11 -11.36 19.18 -0.71
N SER A 12 -10.63 18.09 -0.41
CA SER A 12 -10.51 16.92 -1.27
C SER A 12 -10.33 15.65 -0.45
N ALA A 13 -10.89 14.53 -0.91
CA ALA A 13 -10.71 13.24 -0.25
C ALA A 13 -10.71 12.06 -1.24
N ASN A 14 -9.91 11.04 -0.92
CA ASN A 14 -10.01 9.70 -1.51
C ASN A 14 -10.16 8.65 -0.40
N TYR A 15 -11.33 8.02 -0.35
CA TYR A 15 -11.63 6.89 0.51
C TYR A 15 -11.44 5.60 -0.29
N ARG A 16 -10.18 5.21 -0.46
CA ARG A 16 -9.78 4.15 -1.40
C ARG A 16 -10.60 2.86 -1.23
N LYS A 17 -11.16 2.38 -2.34
CA LYS A 17 -11.71 1.02 -2.44
C LYS A 17 -10.59 0.00 -2.49
N GLU A 18 -10.58 -0.97 -1.59
CA GLU A 18 -9.48 -1.92 -1.44
C GLU A 18 -9.34 -2.83 -2.66
N GLU A 19 -10.44 -3.14 -3.35
CA GLU A 19 -10.47 -3.93 -4.59
C GLU A 19 -9.94 -3.18 -5.84
N SER A 20 -9.65 -1.88 -5.74
CA SER A 20 -9.23 -1.05 -6.87
C SER A 20 -7.70 -1.08 -7.08
N ASP A 21 -7.28 -1.75 -8.16
CA ASP A 21 -5.86 -1.95 -8.50
C ASP A 21 -5.34 -0.99 -9.59
N THR A 22 -6.03 -0.93 -10.74
CA THR A 22 -5.59 -0.13 -11.89
C THR A 22 -5.87 1.36 -11.71
N ASN A 23 -7.13 1.74 -11.61
CA ASN A 23 -7.53 3.09 -11.20
C ASN A 23 -7.88 3.04 -9.72
N LYS A 24 -7.38 4.01 -8.96
CA LYS A 24 -7.63 4.07 -7.52
C LYS A 24 -8.96 4.75 -7.29
N MET A 25 -9.99 3.92 -7.11
CA MET A 25 -11.37 4.37 -6.96
C MET A 25 -11.65 4.75 -5.51
N THR A 26 -12.66 5.60 -5.31
CA THR A 26 -13.10 6.04 -3.98
C THR A 26 -14.50 5.55 -3.64
N TYR A 27 -14.74 5.29 -2.37
CA TYR A 27 -16.08 5.26 -1.81
C TYR A 27 -16.68 6.68 -1.77
N PRO A 28 -18.02 6.84 -1.82
CA PRO A 28 -18.67 8.15 -1.77
C PRO A 28 -18.60 8.81 -0.38
N LEU A 29 -18.40 8.02 0.67
CA LEU A 29 -18.19 8.43 2.07
C LEU A 29 -17.07 7.55 2.66
N PRO A 30 -16.43 7.93 3.77
CA PRO A 30 -15.37 7.11 4.35
C PRO A 30 -15.93 5.79 4.94
N PRO A 31 -15.27 4.63 4.71
CA PRO A 31 -15.62 3.39 5.39
C PRO A 31 -15.48 3.49 6.91
N PHE A 32 -16.26 2.69 7.65
CA PHE A 32 -16.23 2.67 9.12
C PHE A 32 -14.81 2.50 9.68
N SER A 33 -14.06 1.52 9.19
CA SER A 33 -12.68 1.28 9.63
C SER A 33 -11.75 2.48 9.44
N THR A 34 -11.97 3.30 8.40
CA THR A 34 -11.18 4.51 8.15
C THR A 34 -11.49 5.57 9.20
N VAL A 35 -12.77 5.81 9.49
CA VAL A 35 -13.19 6.77 10.53
C VAL A 35 -12.74 6.31 11.91
N ILE A 36 -12.99 5.05 12.26
CA ILE A 36 -12.58 4.45 13.55
C ILE A 36 -11.06 4.59 13.72
N GLY A 37 -10.28 4.23 12.70
CA GLY A 37 -8.83 4.35 12.73
C GLY A 37 -8.36 5.78 12.96
N ALA A 38 -8.96 6.74 12.26
CA ALA A 38 -8.62 8.15 12.40
C ALA A 38 -8.96 8.71 13.79
N LEU A 39 -10.10 8.35 14.37
CA LEU A 39 -10.47 8.73 15.73
C LEU A 39 -9.53 8.09 16.78
N HIS A 40 -9.10 6.84 16.56
CA HIS A 40 -8.14 6.18 17.45
C HIS A 40 -6.77 6.85 17.42
N GLU A 41 -6.28 7.21 16.23
CA GLU A 41 -5.02 7.92 16.07
C GLU A 41 -5.07 9.30 16.73
N ALA A 42 -6.14 10.08 16.49
CA ALA A 42 -6.33 11.39 17.11
C ALA A 42 -6.36 11.31 18.64
N SER A 43 -6.97 10.24 19.19
CA SER A 43 -7.10 10.00 20.63
C SER A 43 -5.87 9.32 21.27
N GLY A 44 -4.85 8.96 20.47
CA GLY A 44 -3.63 8.31 20.97
C GLY A 44 -3.83 6.86 21.47
N TYR A 45 -4.92 6.19 21.09
CA TYR A 45 -5.21 4.84 21.55
C TYR A 45 -4.20 3.82 21.02
N GLN A 46 -3.71 2.95 21.91
CA GLN A 46 -2.84 1.81 21.58
C GLN A 46 -3.60 0.48 21.48
N THR A 47 -4.83 0.46 21.97
CA THR A 47 -5.74 -0.69 21.98
C THR A 47 -7.05 -0.32 21.30
N TYR A 48 -7.74 -1.32 20.78
CA TYR A 48 -9.03 -1.11 20.13
C TYR A 48 -10.11 -0.78 21.16
N HIS A 49 -10.80 0.34 20.97
CA HIS A 49 -11.99 0.73 21.74
C HIS A 49 -13.24 0.57 20.87
N PRO A 50 -14.19 -0.30 21.25
CA PRO A 50 -15.40 -0.51 20.47
C PRO A 50 -16.26 0.75 20.34
N MET A 51 -16.74 1.01 19.13
CA MET A 51 -17.69 2.09 18.82
C MET A 51 -18.58 1.71 17.63
N ASP A 52 -19.80 2.25 17.63
CA ASP A 52 -20.71 2.24 16.49
C ASP A 52 -20.76 3.62 15.87
N LEU A 53 -20.91 3.67 14.56
CA LEU A 53 -20.89 4.92 13.80
C LEU A 53 -22.18 5.06 12.99
N SER A 54 -22.66 6.29 12.91
CA SER A 54 -23.52 6.74 11.82
C SER A 54 -22.74 7.73 10.96
N ILE A 55 -22.63 7.46 9.67
CA ILE A 55 -21.84 8.28 8.73
C ILE A 55 -22.77 8.80 7.66
N GLN A 56 -22.93 10.10 7.62
CA GLN A 56 -23.65 10.82 6.58
C GLN A 56 -22.82 12.01 6.09
N GLY A 57 -23.14 12.50 4.90
CA GLY A 57 -22.40 13.60 4.30
C GLY A 57 -22.80 13.86 2.87
N LYS A 58 -22.11 14.82 2.26
CA LYS A 58 -22.26 15.18 0.85
C LYS A 58 -20.90 15.60 0.31
N TYR A 59 -20.74 15.50 -0.99
CA TYR A 59 -19.60 16.04 -1.72
C TYR A 59 -20.14 16.79 -2.93
N GLU A 60 -19.43 17.83 -3.37
CA GLU A 60 -19.90 18.67 -4.48
C GLU A 60 -19.70 17.97 -5.83
N SER A 61 -18.53 17.38 -6.04
CA SER A 61 -18.20 16.71 -7.29
C SER A 61 -17.15 15.62 -7.09
N MET A 62 -17.03 14.75 -8.09
CA MET A 62 -15.96 13.76 -8.19
C MET A 62 -15.24 13.95 -9.51
N HIS A 63 -13.91 14.02 -9.46
CA HIS A 63 -13.08 14.12 -10.66
C HIS A 63 -11.99 13.04 -10.68
N ARG A 64 -11.36 12.87 -11.84
CA ARG A 64 -10.27 11.91 -12.04
C ARG A 64 -8.95 12.66 -12.18
N GLU A 65 -8.09 12.51 -11.20
CA GLU A 65 -6.76 13.10 -11.20
C GLU A 65 -5.76 12.15 -11.88
N PRO A 66 -5.12 12.53 -13.00
CA PRO A 66 -4.14 11.69 -13.68
C PRO A 66 -2.81 11.67 -12.91
N TYR A 67 -2.21 10.49 -12.79
CA TYR A 67 -0.84 10.34 -12.28
C TYR A 67 -0.02 9.39 -13.15
N THR A 68 1.31 9.56 -13.09
CA THR A 68 2.24 8.64 -13.74
C THR A 68 2.55 7.48 -12.79
N ASP A 69 2.15 6.29 -13.19
CA ASP A 69 2.50 5.07 -12.49
C ASP A 69 3.85 4.56 -12.97
N TYR A 70 4.69 4.20 -12.01
CA TYR A 70 6.05 3.73 -12.25
C TYR A 70 6.11 2.21 -12.03
N CYS A 71 6.30 1.46 -13.11
CA CYS A 71 6.39 0.01 -13.07
C CYS A 71 7.85 -0.43 -13.29
N PHE A 72 8.49 -0.91 -12.22
CA PHE A 72 9.84 -1.45 -12.27
C PHE A 72 9.81 -2.87 -12.81
N LEU A 73 10.63 -3.14 -13.83
CA LEU A 73 10.77 -4.47 -14.39
C LEU A 73 11.69 -5.32 -13.50
N ASN A 74 11.43 -6.63 -13.47
CA ASN A 74 12.21 -7.61 -12.70
C ASN A 74 13.69 -7.69 -13.13
N SER A 75 13.99 -7.23 -14.34
CA SER A 75 15.32 -7.22 -14.93
C SER A 75 15.60 -5.90 -15.66
N THR A 76 16.87 -5.49 -15.66
CA THR A 76 17.34 -4.39 -16.51
C THR A 76 17.34 -4.83 -17.97
N MET A 77 16.49 -4.19 -18.77
CA MET A 77 16.31 -4.42 -20.20
C MET A 77 17.27 -3.54 -21.00
N ASP A 78 17.80 -4.07 -22.11
CA ASP A 78 18.70 -3.31 -22.99
C ASP A 78 17.93 -2.49 -24.04
N ASP A 79 16.71 -2.87 -24.39
CA ASP A 79 16.04 -2.44 -25.63
C ASP A 79 14.77 -1.61 -25.42
N ARG A 80 14.27 -1.50 -24.18
CA ARG A 80 12.96 -0.90 -23.89
C ARG A 80 12.89 -0.23 -22.52
N GLY A 81 11.94 0.70 -22.38
CA GLY A 81 11.68 1.43 -21.15
C GLY A 81 12.68 2.55 -20.86
N ILE A 82 12.77 2.91 -19.60
CA ILE A 82 13.65 3.95 -19.06
C ILE A 82 14.67 3.27 -18.15
N LEU A 83 15.94 3.39 -18.47
CA LEU A 83 17.03 3.02 -17.59
C LEU A 83 17.16 4.08 -16.49
N VAL A 84 17.09 3.65 -15.25
CA VAL A 84 17.21 4.51 -14.07
C VAL A 84 18.22 3.96 -13.09
N LYS A 85 18.83 4.85 -12.30
CA LYS A 85 19.66 4.49 -11.15
C LYS A 85 18.91 4.81 -9.87
N MET A 86 18.60 3.78 -9.09
CA MET A 86 17.95 3.87 -7.80
C MET A 86 18.90 4.47 -6.77
N ARG A 87 18.40 5.40 -5.94
CA ARG A 87 19.17 5.90 -4.78
C ARG A 87 19.33 4.81 -3.72
N ASN A 88 18.28 4.03 -3.50
CA ASN A 88 18.31 2.82 -2.68
C ASN A 88 17.78 1.63 -3.50
N PRO A 89 18.60 0.61 -3.81
CA PRO A 89 18.20 -0.54 -4.62
C PRO A 89 17.18 -1.49 -3.93
N GLU A 90 17.05 -1.39 -2.61
CA GLU A 90 16.14 -2.21 -1.79
C GLU A 90 14.71 -1.65 -1.78
N LEU A 91 14.53 -0.37 -2.10
CA LEU A 91 13.23 0.31 -2.07
C LEU A 91 12.79 0.71 -3.48
N LEU A 92 11.67 0.14 -3.94
CA LEU A 92 11.02 0.58 -5.18
C LEU A 92 10.27 1.89 -4.91
N SER A 93 10.91 3.01 -5.23
CA SER A 93 10.37 4.35 -5.00
C SER A 93 10.61 5.25 -6.22
N SER A 94 9.97 6.42 -6.22
CA SER A 94 10.23 7.46 -7.22
C SER A 94 11.61 8.14 -7.05
N ALA A 95 12.37 7.79 -6.01
CA ALA A 95 13.70 8.33 -5.74
C ALA A 95 14.77 7.63 -6.60
N PHE A 96 14.81 8.00 -7.88
CA PHE A 96 15.79 7.54 -8.85
C PHE A 96 16.23 8.67 -9.78
N ASP A 97 17.41 8.50 -10.37
CA ASP A 97 17.94 9.40 -11.38
C ASP A 97 17.76 8.74 -12.77
N LYS A 98 17.20 9.48 -13.74
CA LYS A 98 17.00 8.97 -15.11
C LYS A 98 18.34 8.92 -15.83
N VAL A 99 18.69 7.76 -16.37
CA VAL A 99 19.96 7.56 -17.08
C VAL A 99 19.74 7.68 -18.57
N ALA A 100 18.85 6.86 -19.13
CA ALA A 100 18.52 6.87 -20.55
C ALA A 100 17.10 6.32 -20.80
N ALA A 101 16.50 6.62 -21.94
CA ALA A 101 15.24 6.01 -22.38
C ALA A 101 15.31 5.53 -23.82
N ALA A 102 14.69 4.39 -24.09
CA ALA A 102 14.46 3.90 -25.46
C ALA A 102 13.47 4.82 -26.18
N GLN A 103 13.73 5.15 -27.45
CA GLN A 103 12.84 6.06 -28.21
C GLN A 103 11.84 5.32 -29.10
N LYS A 104 12.15 4.10 -29.54
CA LYS A 104 11.25 3.26 -30.36
C LYS A 104 10.70 2.09 -29.56
N SER A 105 9.66 1.44 -30.08
CA SER A 105 9.12 0.20 -29.50
C SER A 105 10.06 -0.99 -29.66
N GLN A 106 10.91 -1.02 -30.70
CA GLN A 106 11.85 -2.08 -31.00
C GLN A 106 13.14 -1.52 -31.65
N GLY A 107 14.21 -2.30 -31.60
CA GLY A 107 15.48 -1.98 -32.27
C GLY A 107 16.35 -0.94 -31.53
N ASN A 108 16.07 -0.67 -30.25
CA ASN A 108 16.94 0.14 -29.41
C ASN A 108 18.01 -0.74 -28.74
N SER A 109 19.08 -0.12 -28.28
CA SER A 109 20.06 -0.76 -27.40
C SER A 109 20.73 0.29 -26.53
N PHE A 110 20.59 0.17 -25.22
CA PHE A 110 21.31 0.99 -24.26
C PHE A 110 22.80 0.71 -24.37
N ARG A 111 23.21 -0.56 -24.43
CA ARG A 111 24.62 -0.95 -24.52
C ARG A 111 25.31 -0.41 -25.78
N LYS A 112 24.64 -0.46 -26.94
CA LYS A 112 25.21 -0.01 -28.22
C LYS A 112 24.91 1.46 -28.54
N ARG A 113 24.22 2.18 -27.64
CA ARG A 113 23.76 3.55 -27.86
C ARG A 113 22.89 3.73 -29.12
N ILE A 114 22.04 2.75 -29.42
CA ILE A 114 21.19 2.77 -30.62
C ILE A 114 19.80 3.28 -30.26
N THR A 115 19.39 4.40 -30.86
CA THR A 115 18.03 4.96 -30.75
C THR A 115 17.57 5.18 -29.30
N ILE A 116 18.48 5.69 -28.46
CA ILE A 116 18.21 6.03 -27.06
C ILE A 116 18.38 7.53 -26.83
N LYS A 117 17.62 8.07 -25.88
CA LYS A 117 17.84 9.40 -25.31
C LYS A 117 18.57 9.25 -23.99
N VAL A 118 19.81 9.74 -23.91
CA VAL A 118 20.59 9.79 -22.66
C VAL A 118 20.23 11.09 -21.93
N PHE A 119 19.94 10.98 -20.63
CA PHE A 119 19.63 12.12 -19.76
C PHE A 119 20.81 12.50 -18.87
N ASP A 120 21.59 11.51 -18.43
CA ASP A 120 22.81 11.70 -17.63
C ASP A 120 23.93 10.86 -18.23
N GLU A 121 24.93 11.52 -18.81
CA GLU A 121 26.05 10.85 -19.47
C GLU A 121 26.98 10.17 -18.46
N ILE A 122 27.17 10.73 -17.25
CA ILE A 122 28.06 10.16 -16.24
C ILE A 122 27.50 8.82 -15.76
N LEU A 123 26.21 8.79 -15.42
CA LEU A 123 25.54 7.57 -14.99
C LEU A 123 25.43 6.54 -16.12
N TYR A 124 25.28 7.01 -17.36
CA TYR A 124 25.27 6.14 -18.53
C TYR A 124 26.64 5.45 -18.72
N GLN A 125 27.74 6.20 -18.64
CA GLN A 125 29.09 5.63 -18.73
C GLN A 125 29.38 4.65 -17.59
N GLU A 126 28.93 4.95 -16.36
CA GLU A 126 29.01 4.00 -15.23
C GLU A 126 28.26 2.69 -15.54
N PHE A 127 27.05 2.77 -16.11
CA PHE A 127 26.29 1.59 -16.51
C PHE A 127 27.01 0.75 -17.57
N ILE A 128 27.59 1.40 -18.59
CA ILE A 128 28.34 0.72 -19.65
C ILE A 128 29.61 0.06 -19.08
N ALA A 129 30.36 0.77 -18.24
CA ALA A 129 31.56 0.24 -17.59
C ALA A 129 31.24 -1.00 -16.74
N LEU A 130 30.10 -1.02 -16.04
CA LEU A 130 29.65 -2.19 -15.28
C LEU A 130 29.28 -3.38 -16.19
N LYS A 131 28.71 -3.13 -17.37
CA LYS A 131 28.44 -4.19 -18.36
C LYS A 131 29.73 -4.79 -18.90
N GLU A 132 30.71 -3.95 -19.23
CA GLU A 132 32.02 -4.38 -19.71
C GLU A 132 32.78 -5.17 -18.62
N LEU A 133 32.75 -4.68 -17.38
CA LEU A 133 33.33 -5.37 -16.22
C LEU A 133 32.71 -6.77 -16.02
N ASN A 134 31.40 -6.92 -16.20
CA ASN A 134 30.78 -8.24 -16.11
C ASN A 134 31.31 -9.21 -17.17
N ASP A 135 31.47 -8.75 -18.41
CA ASP A 135 32.01 -9.57 -19.49
C ASP A 135 33.46 -9.99 -19.19
N GLU A 136 34.27 -9.09 -18.61
CA GLU A 136 35.63 -9.40 -18.15
C GLU A 136 35.64 -10.42 -17.02
N ILE A 137 34.77 -10.27 -16.02
CA ILE A 137 34.60 -11.21 -14.90
C ILE A 137 34.19 -12.59 -15.44
N GLU A 138 33.26 -12.65 -16.38
CA GLU A 138 32.81 -13.90 -17.00
C GLU A 138 33.92 -14.56 -17.82
N ASN A 139 34.68 -13.78 -18.60
CA ASN A 139 35.82 -14.28 -19.34
C ASN A 139 36.90 -14.85 -18.40
N PHE A 140 37.24 -14.12 -17.32
CA PHE A 140 38.18 -14.61 -16.30
C PHE A 140 37.68 -15.89 -15.62
N LYS A 141 36.39 -15.94 -15.27
CA LYS A 141 35.73 -17.11 -14.67
C LYS A 141 35.86 -18.34 -15.56
N ASN A 142 35.60 -18.18 -16.86
CA ASN A 142 35.59 -19.26 -17.85
C ASN A 142 37.00 -19.68 -18.31
N THR A 143 37.99 -18.80 -18.18
CA THR A 143 39.37 -19.07 -18.60
C THR A 143 40.28 -19.43 -17.42
N ARG A 144 40.86 -18.43 -16.75
CA ARG A 144 41.90 -18.60 -15.71
C ARG A 144 41.36 -19.27 -14.47
N TYR A 145 40.22 -18.79 -13.96
CA TYR A 145 39.61 -19.33 -12.74
C TYR A 145 39.25 -20.81 -12.91
N LYS A 146 38.55 -21.16 -14.00
CA LYS A 146 38.21 -22.57 -14.31
C LYS A 146 39.45 -23.47 -14.36
N ARG A 147 40.53 -23.04 -15.03
CA ARG A 147 41.80 -23.79 -15.08
C ARG A 147 42.40 -24.02 -13.69
N ILE A 148 42.46 -22.98 -12.86
CA ILE A 148 42.98 -23.09 -11.49
C ILE A 148 42.13 -24.04 -10.66
N MET A 149 40.80 -23.91 -10.75
CA MET A 149 39.86 -24.78 -10.04
C MET A 149 39.97 -26.24 -10.46
N ASP A 150 40.18 -26.52 -11.75
CA ASP A 150 40.37 -27.88 -12.25
C ASP A 150 41.73 -28.47 -11.83
N LEU A 151 42.81 -27.66 -11.80
CA LEU A 151 44.10 -28.09 -11.23
C LEU A 151 43.98 -28.43 -9.74
N ILE A 152 43.25 -27.62 -8.96
CA ILE A 152 42.97 -27.89 -7.55
C ILE A 152 42.20 -29.21 -7.40
N LYS A 153 41.15 -29.44 -8.20
CA LYS A 153 40.40 -30.71 -8.20
C LYS A 153 41.32 -31.91 -8.49
N THR A 154 42.18 -31.81 -9.51
CA THR A 154 43.13 -32.87 -9.85
C THR A 154 44.10 -33.15 -8.70
N ARG A 155 44.67 -32.10 -8.10
CA ARG A 155 45.57 -32.24 -6.93
C ARG A 155 44.88 -32.89 -5.73
N LYS A 156 43.61 -32.54 -5.44
CA LYS A 156 42.82 -33.18 -4.37
C LYS A 156 42.62 -34.67 -4.65
N LYS A 157 42.33 -35.06 -5.91
CA LYS A 157 42.24 -36.47 -6.32
C LYS A 157 43.57 -37.21 -6.11
N THR A 158 44.69 -36.64 -6.56
CA THR A 158 46.02 -37.24 -6.40
C THR A 158 46.40 -37.43 -4.93
N ILE A 159 46.14 -36.44 -4.07
CA ILE A 159 46.40 -36.57 -2.63
C ILE A 159 45.54 -37.67 -2.02
N LYS A 160 44.27 -37.78 -2.43
CA LYS A 160 43.37 -38.83 -1.94
C LYS A 160 43.90 -40.24 -2.27
N ILE A 161 44.41 -40.44 -3.50
CA ILE A 161 45.03 -41.71 -3.93
C ILE A 161 46.32 -41.98 -3.13
N LYS A 162 47.20 -40.99 -3.00
CA LYS A 162 48.44 -41.17 -2.22
C LYS A 162 48.18 -41.48 -0.74
N LYS A 163 47.07 -40.99 -0.17
CA LYS A 163 46.68 -41.33 1.22
C LYS A 163 46.14 -42.75 1.38
N THR A 164 45.66 -43.39 0.31
CA THR A 164 45.23 -44.81 0.37
C THR A 164 46.40 -45.77 0.27
N GLU A 165 47.54 -45.32 -0.26
CA GLU A 165 48.77 -46.12 -0.44
C GLU A 165 49.73 -46.07 0.78
N VAL A 166 49.46 -45.22 1.78
CA VAL A 166 50.35 -44.97 2.93
C VAL A 166 49.65 -45.31 4.25
N SER A 167 50.35 -46.01 5.14
CA SER A 167 49.88 -46.42 6.47
C SER A 167 49.57 -45.22 7.38
N LYS A 168 48.48 -45.29 8.15
CA LYS A 168 48.17 -44.27 9.17
C LYS A 168 49.23 -44.30 10.28
N GLY A 169 49.85 -43.15 10.55
CA GLY A 169 50.90 -43.00 11.58
C GLY A 169 52.29 -42.72 11.00
N GLU A 170 52.50 -42.91 9.70
CA GLU A 170 53.75 -42.52 9.06
C GLU A 170 53.85 -40.99 8.88
N ILE A 171 55.07 -40.44 9.00
CA ILE A 171 55.37 -39.01 8.78
C ILE A 171 54.86 -38.54 7.40
N GLN A 172 54.90 -39.42 6.39
CA GLN A 172 54.40 -39.11 5.05
C GLN A 172 52.87 -38.95 5.01
N TYR A 173 52.13 -39.75 5.78
CA TYR A 173 50.67 -39.63 5.91
C TYR A 173 50.29 -38.28 6.54
N GLU A 174 50.99 -37.86 7.60
CA GLU A 174 50.76 -36.57 8.24
C GLU A 174 51.05 -35.38 7.30
N LYS A 175 52.13 -35.44 6.52
CA LYS A 175 52.46 -34.44 5.50
C LYS A 175 51.36 -34.32 4.44
N LEU A 176 50.80 -35.45 3.97
CA LEU A 176 49.69 -35.46 3.03
C LEU A 176 48.40 -34.89 3.64
N CYS A 177 48.12 -35.18 4.92
CA CYS A 177 47.00 -34.56 5.66
C CYS A 177 47.15 -33.04 5.75
N ARG A 178 48.34 -32.52 6.09
CA ARG A 178 48.61 -31.07 6.13
C ARG A 178 48.41 -30.44 4.75
N ARG A 179 48.92 -31.09 3.70
CA ARG A 179 48.79 -30.58 2.32
C ARG A 179 47.35 -30.58 1.82
N GLU A 180 46.55 -31.58 2.18
CA GLU A 180 45.12 -31.61 1.86
C GLU A 180 44.36 -30.44 2.51
N LYS A 181 44.66 -30.15 3.79
CA LYS A 181 44.08 -29.00 4.50
C LYS A 181 44.43 -27.68 3.81
N GLN A 182 45.72 -27.48 3.50
CA GLN A 182 46.19 -26.29 2.77
C GLN A 182 45.47 -26.11 1.42
N ILE A 183 45.29 -27.19 0.65
CA ILE A 183 44.61 -27.10 -0.65
C ILE A 183 43.13 -26.76 -0.49
N LYS A 184 42.44 -27.31 0.52
CA LYS A 184 41.04 -26.95 0.83
C LYS A 184 40.92 -25.48 1.24
N GLU A 185 41.86 -24.99 2.02
CA GLU A 185 41.89 -23.60 2.46
C GLU A 185 42.16 -22.63 1.30
N ILE A 186 43.14 -22.94 0.44
CA ILE A 186 43.40 -22.17 -0.79
C ILE A 186 42.18 -22.18 -1.71
N GLU A 187 41.51 -23.33 -1.90
CA GLU A 187 40.30 -23.42 -2.71
C GLU A 187 39.19 -22.51 -2.17
N LYS A 188 39.01 -22.49 -0.84
CA LYS A 188 38.02 -21.65 -0.18
C LYS A 188 38.38 -20.17 -0.34
N GLN A 189 39.63 -19.78 -0.08
CA GLN A 189 40.09 -18.39 -0.23
C GLN A 189 39.87 -17.87 -1.65
N ILE A 190 40.24 -18.64 -2.67
CA ILE A 190 40.04 -18.25 -4.08
C ILE A 190 38.56 -18.03 -4.41
N LYS A 191 37.67 -18.90 -3.92
CA LYS A 191 36.21 -18.74 -4.12
C LYS A 191 35.69 -17.50 -3.41
N ASP A 192 36.04 -17.34 -2.14
CA ASP A 192 35.56 -16.24 -1.31
C ASP A 192 36.05 -14.89 -1.85
N GLU A 193 37.30 -14.79 -2.29
CA GLU A 193 37.86 -13.58 -2.92
C GLU A 193 37.19 -13.26 -4.26
N PHE A 194 36.96 -14.27 -5.10
CA PHE A 194 36.30 -14.07 -6.39
C PHE A 194 34.85 -13.59 -6.22
N GLU A 195 34.08 -14.25 -5.36
CA GLU A 195 32.68 -13.85 -5.10
C GLU A 195 32.63 -12.48 -4.42
N LYS A 196 33.53 -12.18 -3.46
CA LYS A 196 33.62 -10.86 -2.84
C LYS A 196 33.95 -9.76 -3.86
N TYR A 197 34.88 -10.03 -4.76
CA TYR A 197 35.23 -9.10 -5.84
C TYR A 197 34.02 -8.82 -6.73
N LYS A 198 33.36 -9.89 -7.23
CA LYS A 198 32.18 -9.78 -8.07
C LYS A 198 31.06 -9.01 -7.36
N GLU A 199 30.82 -9.31 -6.09
CA GLU A 199 29.78 -8.68 -5.30
C GLU A 199 30.00 -7.18 -5.11
N VAL A 200 31.22 -6.79 -4.71
CA VAL A 200 31.55 -5.39 -4.42
C VAL A 200 31.68 -4.55 -5.68
N GLN A 201 32.32 -5.08 -6.73
CA GLN A 201 32.65 -4.30 -7.92
C GLN A 201 31.55 -4.32 -8.98
N TYR A 202 30.74 -5.38 -9.04
CA TYR A 202 29.70 -5.52 -10.04
C TYR A 202 28.30 -5.65 -9.46
N THR A 203 28.02 -6.70 -8.66
CA THR A 203 26.64 -7.01 -8.25
C THR A 203 25.98 -5.83 -7.52
N LYS A 204 26.65 -5.26 -6.51
CA LYS A 204 26.10 -4.13 -5.73
C LYS A 204 25.94 -2.85 -6.57
N PRO A 205 26.96 -2.36 -7.29
CA PRO A 205 26.77 -1.19 -8.16
C PRO A 205 25.69 -1.39 -9.22
N TYR A 206 25.69 -2.56 -9.89
CA TYR A 206 24.74 -2.86 -10.96
C TYR A 206 23.31 -3.02 -10.45
N SER A 207 23.10 -3.53 -9.22
CA SER A 207 21.77 -3.67 -8.61
C SER A 207 20.99 -2.35 -8.47
N LYS A 208 21.70 -1.22 -8.49
CA LYS A 208 21.09 0.11 -8.48
C LYS A 208 20.45 0.46 -9.82
N PHE A 209 20.85 -0.17 -10.93
CA PHE A 209 20.31 0.11 -12.25
C PHE A 209 19.09 -0.78 -12.54
N ARG A 210 17.96 -0.16 -12.84
CA ARG A 210 16.71 -0.86 -13.16
C ARG A 210 16.09 -0.30 -14.43
N SER A 211 15.22 -1.10 -15.04
CA SER A 211 14.36 -0.64 -16.13
C SER A 211 12.98 -0.32 -15.59
N LEU A 212 12.50 0.85 -16.00
CA LEU A 212 11.24 1.43 -15.60
C LEU A 212 10.34 1.60 -16.83
N THR A 213 9.07 1.22 -16.71
CA THR A 213 8.03 1.63 -17.64
C THR A 213 7.05 2.55 -16.92
N THR A 214 6.39 3.41 -17.68
CA THR A 214 5.39 4.34 -17.15
C THR A 214 4.04 4.06 -17.76
N SER A 215 2.99 4.16 -16.97
CA SER A 215 1.61 4.15 -17.47
C SER A 215 0.81 5.31 -16.89
N LEU A 216 -0.19 5.79 -17.65
CA LEU A 216 -1.13 6.78 -17.16
C LEU A 216 -2.22 6.08 -16.35
N LYS A 217 -2.35 6.45 -15.08
CA LYS A 217 -3.39 5.96 -14.17
C LYS A 217 -4.14 7.13 -13.55
N PHE A 218 -5.23 6.84 -12.85
CA PHE A 218 -6.10 7.86 -12.28
C PHE A 218 -6.45 7.56 -10.82
N TYR A 219 -6.59 8.63 -10.04
CA TYR A 219 -7.29 8.64 -8.75
C TYR A 219 -8.67 9.25 -8.94
N GLU A 220 -9.69 8.68 -8.30
CA GLU A 220 -10.97 9.36 -8.12
C GLU A 220 -10.90 10.23 -6.87
N ILE A 221 -11.09 11.54 -7.01
CA ILE A 221 -11.03 12.49 -5.90
C ILE A 221 -12.40 13.13 -5.72
N LEU A 222 -12.93 13.06 -4.50
CA LEU A 222 -14.11 13.80 -4.08
C LEU A 222 -13.70 15.23 -3.71
N ASN A 223 -14.47 16.22 -4.12
CA ASN A 223 -14.23 17.63 -3.82
C ASN A 223 -15.27 18.18 -2.86
N ASN A 224 -14.84 19.07 -1.95
CA ASN A 224 -15.70 19.78 -1.00
C ASN A 224 -16.63 18.82 -0.25
N VAL A 225 -16.01 17.91 0.51
CA VAL A 225 -16.71 16.89 1.28
C VAL A 225 -17.11 17.47 2.63
N GLU A 226 -18.39 17.41 2.94
CA GLU A 226 -18.94 17.67 4.27
C GLU A 226 -19.40 16.34 4.87
N LEU A 227 -18.97 16.04 6.09
CA LEU A 227 -19.37 14.84 6.83
C LEU A 227 -20.02 15.23 8.14
N VAL A 228 -21.04 14.47 8.52
CA VAL A 228 -21.61 14.45 9.86
C VAL A 228 -21.50 13.02 10.38
N ILE A 229 -20.75 12.86 11.46
CA ILE A 229 -20.46 11.55 12.04
C ILE A 229 -21.00 11.55 13.47
N HIS A 230 -21.85 10.58 13.76
CA HIS A 230 -22.29 10.30 15.12
C HIS A 230 -21.57 9.07 15.64
N VAL A 231 -20.97 9.18 16.81
CA VAL A 231 -20.22 8.12 17.48
C VAL A 231 -20.98 7.68 18.73
N LYS A 232 -21.23 6.37 18.82
CA LYS A 232 -21.76 5.71 20.01
C LYS A 232 -20.68 4.81 20.59
N ALA A 233 -20.31 5.06 21.84
CA ALA A 233 -19.31 4.30 22.59
C ALA A 233 -19.56 4.47 24.10
N GLU A 234 -18.70 3.86 24.92
CA GLU A 234 -18.65 4.15 26.36
C GLU A 234 -18.38 5.65 26.60
N GLU A 235 -18.96 6.22 27.67
CA GLU A 235 -18.84 7.66 27.97
C GLU A 235 -17.37 8.11 28.09
N THR A 236 -16.51 7.28 28.68
CA THR A 236 -15.06 7.53 28.79
C THR A 236 -14.40 7.65 27.40
N VAL A 237 -14.80 6.80 26.46
CA VAL A 237 -14.32 6.81 25.08
C VAL A 237 -14.81 8.05 24.34
N LEU A 238 -16.09 8.42 24.50
CA LEU A 238 -16.66 9.62 23.87
C LEU A 238 -15.97 10.90 24.34
N MET A 239 -15.75 11.05 25.65
CA MET A 239 -15.07 12.22 26.19
C MET A 239 -13.61 12.30 25.74
N THR A 240 -12.90 11.17 25.71
CA THR A 240 -11.52 11.13 25.23
C THR A 240 -11.43 11.53 23.75
N ILE A 241 -12.36 11.08 22.91
CA ILE A 241 -12.41 11.50 21.50
C ILE A 241 -12.69 13.00 21.41
N LEU A 242 -13.67 13.51 22.16
CA LEU A 242 -14.02 14.93 22.17
C LEU A 242 -12.84 15.82 22.57
N ASP A 243 -12.12 15.45 23.62
CA ASP A 243 -10.96 16.20 24.13
C ASP A 243 -9.80 16.26 23.12
N ASN A 244 -9.72 15.29 22.21
CA ASN A 244 -8.62 15.14 21.25
C ASN A 244 -9.03 15.35 19.79
N ILE A 245 -10.29 15.67 19.51
CA ILE A 245 -10.81 15.66 18.13
C ILE A 245 -10.09 16.65 17.23
N TYR A 246 -9.63 17.78 17.77
CA TYR A 246 -8.87 18.80 17.04
C TYR A 246 -7.42 18.37 16.70
N HIS A 247 -6.96 17.20 17.16
CA HIS A 247 -5.73 16.56 16.68
C HIS A 247 -5.93 15.69 15.43
N LEU A 248 -7.18 15.49 14.98
CA LEU A 248 -7.50 14.75 13.77
C LEU A 248 -6.92 15.47 12.53
N LYS A 249 -6.01 14.81 11.82
CA LYS A 249 -5.28 15.43 10.69
C LYS A 249 -5.91 15.14 9.33
N SER A 250 -6.36 13.91 9.12
CA SER A 250 -6.85 13.43 7.82
C SER A 250 -7.79 12.25 8.00
N ILE A 251 -8.74 12.09 7.08
CA ILE A 251 -9.51 10.87 6.90
C ILE A 251 -9.32 10.41 5.45
N GLY A 252 -8.92 9.14 5.27
CA GLY A 252 -8.54 8.59 3.97
C GLY A 252 -7.03 8.64 3.78
N ARG A 253 -6.53 9.42 2.82
CA ARG A 253 -5.10 9.54 2.57
C ARG A 253 -4.47 10.56 3.52
N SER A 254 -3.19 10.37 3.85
CA SER A 254 -2.46 11.27 4.75
C SER A 254 -2.33 12.71 4.25
N GLU A 255 -2.43 12.92 2.93
CA GLU A 255 -2.40 14.24 2.30
C GLU A 255 -3.78 14.93 2.25
N ASP A 256 -4.87 14.20 2.48
CA ASP A 256 -6.24 14.72 2.43
C ASP A 256 -6.63 15.26 3.81
N PHE A 257 -6.25 16.50 4.11
CA PHE A 257 -6.49 17.13 5.41
C PHE A 257 -7.98 17.30 5.75
N VAL A 258 -8.29 17.31 7.05
CA VAL A 258 -9.64 17.53 7.57
C VAL A 258 -9.70 18.73 8.49
N GLU A 259 -10.79 19.48 8.38
CA GLU A 259 -11.18 20.56 9.27
C GLU A 259 -12.35 20.09 10.14
N VAL A 260 -12.20 20.17 11.46
CA VAL A 260 -13.29 19.88 12.41
C VAL A 260 -14.08 21.16 12.62
N THR A 261 -15.29 21.22 12.06
CA THR A 261 -16.15 22.41 12.15
C THR A 261 -17.00 22.41 13.42
N GLU A 262 -17.32 21.23 13.95
CA GLU A 262 -18.08 21.08 15.20
C GLU A 262 -17.77 19.73 15.85
N ALA A 263 -17.66 19.71 17.18
CA ALA A 263 -17.70 18.48 17.96
C ALA A 263 -18.45 18.72 19.28
N LYS A 264 -19.54 17.99 19.53
CA LYS A 264 -20.30 18.09 20.78
C LYS A 264 -21.00 16.80 21.16
N ILE A 265 -21.16 16.59 22.46
CA ILE A 265 -22.06 15.53 22.97
C ILE A 265 -23.50 15.99 22.74
N VAL A 266 -24.30 15.12 22.13
CA VAL A 266 -25.71 15.35 21.82
C VAL A 266 -26.59 14.30 22.49
N GLU A 267 -27.84 14.67 22.74
CA GLU A 267 -28.86 13.75 23.23
C GLU A 267 -29.76 13.31 22.07
N LEU A 268 -29.66 12.03 21.73
CA LEU A 268 -30.46 11.39 20.70
C LEU A 268 -31.81 10.96 21.27
N ILE A 269 -32.87 11.23 20.52
CA ILE A 269 -34.25 10.94 20.91
C ILE A 269 -34.85 9.81 20.09
N GLN A 270 -35.84 9.14 20.68
CA GLN A 270 -36.78 8.29 19.97
C GLN A 270 -38.09 9.05 19.80
N ASP A 271 -38.68 8.90 18.63
CA ASP A 271 -39.93 9.49 18.22
C ASP A 271 -40.68 8.46 17.36
N ASP A 272 -41.85 8.02 17.84
CA ASP A 272 -42.66 6.99 17.18
C ASP A 272 -43.55 7.60 16.08
N ASN A 273 -43.49 8.92 15.88
CA ASN A 273 -44.27 9.61 14.87
C ASN A 273 -43.51 10.85 14.38
N CYS A 274 -42.44 10.61 13.62
CA CYS A 274 -41.58 11.64 13.06
C CYS A 274 -41.54 11.55 11.53
N ASP A 275 -41.87 12.62 10.82
CA ASP A 275 -41.68 12.68 9.36
C ASP A 275 -40.41 13.49 9.07
N VAL A 276 -39.28 12.78 8.94
CA VAL A 276 -37.96 13.41 8.78
C VAL A 276 -37.31 12.90 7.51
N THR A 277 -36.82 13.83 6.69
CA THR A 277 -36.05 13.54 5.48
C THR A 277 -34.67 14.17 5.54
N SER A 278 -33.66 13.41 5.13
CA SER A 278 -32.28 13.85 5.04
C SER A 278 -31.91 14.15 3.58
N SER A 279 -31.34 15.33 3.37
CA SER A 279 -30.69 15.73 2.11
C SER A 279 -29.24 15.23 2.00
N PHE A 280 -28.66 14.73 3.08
CA PHE A 280 -27.36 14.08 3.07
C PHE A 280 -27.45 12.68 2.49
N SER A 281 -26.35 12.24 1.89
CA SER A 281 -26.12 10.84 1.63
C SER A 281 -25.68 10.12 2.91
N ALA A 282 -25.98 8.83 3.06
CA ALA A 282 -25.54 8.07 4.24
C ALA A 282 -25.26 6.59 3.94
N TYR A 283 -24.46 5.97 4.80
CA TYR A 283 -24.40 4.51 4.93
C TYR A 283 -25.43 4.04 5.95
N LEU A 284 -26.40 3.25 5.48
CA LEU A 284 -27.55 2.80 6.25
C LEU A 284 -27.54 1.27 6.37
N ASP A 285 -27.92 0.72 7.51
CA ASP A 285 -27.99 -0.73 7.73
C ASP A 285 -28.93 -1.33 6.69
N PHE A 286 -28.44 -2.35 5.97
CA PHE A 286 -29.23 -3.03 4.95
C PHE A 286 -30.56 -3.56 5.49
N ARG A 287 -30.61 -3.98 6.76
CA ARG A 287 -31.82 -4.51 7.41
C ARG A 287 -32.85 -3.41 7.64
N ASP A 288 -32.43 -2.23 8.05
CA ASP A 288 -33.33 -1.10 8.30
C ASP A 288 -33.97 -0.60 6.99
N VAL A 289 -33.18 -0.54 5.91
CA VAL A 289 -33.71 -0.22 4.58
C VAL A 289 -34.60 -1.35 4.04
N LYS A 290 -34.20 -2.62 4.21
CA LYS A 290 -34.96 -3.77 3.73
C LYS A 290 -36.32 -3.92 4.42
N ASN A 291 -36.37 -3.59 5.72
CA ASN A 291 -37.59 -3.64 6.52
C ASN A 291 -38.39 -2.33 6.45
N GLU A 292 -38.05 -1.44 5.51
CA GLU A 292 -38.77 -0.18 5.24
C GLU A 292 -38.82 0.78 6.46
N ARG A 293 -37.91 0.60 7.43
CA ARG A 293 -37.71 1.57 8.53
C ARG A 293 -37.00 2.83 8.04
N ILE A 294 -36.21 2.70 6.98
CA ILE A 294 -35.59 3.81 6.26
C ILE A 294 -35.91 3.63 4.78
N PHE A 295 -36.44 4.68 4.16
CA PHE A 295 -36.83 4.64 2.75
C PHE A 295 -36.08 5.67 1.91
N PRO A 296 -35.73 5.36 0.65
CA PRO A 296 -35.18 6.35 -0.26
C PRO A 296 -36.23 7.41 -0.60
N VAL A 297 -35.83 8.68 -0.60
CA VAL A 297 -36.68 9.78 -1.07
C VAL A 297 -36.48 9.95 -2.57
N ALA A 298 -37.56 9.90 -3.35
CA ALA A 298 -37.48 9.97 -4.81
C ALA A 298 -37.03 11.36 -5.29
N VAL A 299 -35.94 11.42 -6.04
CA VAL A 299 -35.53 12.64 -6.77
C VAL A 299 -36.35 12.72 -8.06
N GLY A 300 -37.40 13.56 -8.10
CA GLY A 300 -38.11 13.90 -9.34
C GLY A 300 -39.44 13.19 -9.63
N GLY A 301 -40.19 12.76 -8.62
CA GLY A 301 -41.65 12.49 -8.77
C GLY A 301 -42.03 11.25 -9.59
N GLY A 302 -41.11 10.33 -9.84
CA GLY A 302 -41.40 9.01 -10.42
C GLY A 302 -41.61 7.96 -9.33
N VAL A 303 -42.81 7.39 -9.27
CA VAL A 303 -43.19 6.30 -8.35
C VAL A 303 -42.39 5.03 -8.72
N ASN A 304 -41.76 4.40 -7.71
CA ASN A 304 -41.07 3.09 -7.73
C ASN A 304 -39.63 3.02 -8.22
N GLU A 305 -38.65 3.51 -7.46
CA GLU A 305 -37.30 2.93 -7.51
C GLU A 305 -36.77 2.62 -6.11
N LYS A 306 -36.68 1.32 -5.79
CA LYS A 306 -35.83 0.79 -4.72
C LYS A 306 -34.37 1.11 -5.10
N GLY A 307 -33.95 2.34 -4.83
CA GLY A 307 -32.63 2.86 -5.17
C GLY A 307 -31.56 2.53 -4.12
N GLY A 308 -30.31 2.75 -4.49
CA GLY A 308 -29.16 2.67 -3.56
C GLY A 308 -28.08 1.68 -4.01
N THR A 309 -26.86 1.92 -3.53
CA THR A 309 -25.71 1.02 -3.78
C THR A 309 -25.41 0.20 -2.54
N ARG A 310 -25.39 -1.13 -2.67
CA ARG A 310 -25.05 -2.02 -1.56
C ARG A 310 -23.53 -2.14 -1.42
N TYR A 311 -23.02 -1.91 -0.22
CA TYR A 311 -21.62 -2.10 0.13
C TYR A 311 -21.45 -3.11 1.26
N GLY A 312 -20.31 -3.80 1.27
CA GLY A 312 -19.80 -4.57 2.40
C GLY A 312 -18.59 -3.86 2.98
N LEU A 313 -18.82 -2.89 3.88
CA LEU A 313 -17.77 -2.01 4.38
C LEU A 313 -17.03 -2.65 5.55
N ASN A 314 -15.69 -2.55 5.53
CA ASN A 314 -14.85 -3.00 6.63
C ASN A 314 -15.08 -2.13 7.88
N LYS A 315 -15.42 -2.75 9.02
CA LYS A 315 -15.55 -2.07 10.32
C LYS A 315 -14.36 -2.37 11.23
N THR A 316 -14.07 -3.66 11.45
CA THR A 316 -12.94 -4.12 12.27
C THR A 316 -12.21 -5.26 11.58
N TYR A 317 -11.08 -5.70 12.14
CA TYR A 317 -10.39 -6.90 11.68
C TYR A 317 -9.72 -7.64 12.83
N GLN A 318 -9.46 -8.92 12.60
CA GLN A 318 -8.59 -9.74 13.44
C GLN A 318 -7.39 -10.23 12.62
N ILE A 319 -6.25 -10.43 13.27
CA ILE A 319 -5.07 -11.01 12.63
C ILE A 319 -5.05 -12.51 12.92
N ILE A 320 -5.21 -13.32 11.88
CA ILE A 320 -5.16 -14.78 11.93
C ILE A 320 -4.17 -15.23 10.86
N ASP A 321 -3.14 -15.99 11.24
CA ASP A 321 -2.06 -16.45 10.35
C ASP A 321 -1.41 -15.31 9.52
N ASP A 322 -1.03 -14.22 10.19
CA ASP A 322 -0.48 -12.99 9.60
C ASP A 322 -1.38 -12.31 8.53
N LYS A 323 -2.66 -12.68 8.49
CA LYS A 323 -3.66 -12.10 7.59
C LYS A 323 -4.73 -11.36 8.37
N ARG A 324 -5.13 -10.20 7.86
CA ARG A 324 -6.29 -9.45 8.37
C ARG A 324 -7.56 -10.09 7.84
N ILE A 325 -8.41 -10.58 8.75
CA ILE A 325 -9.76 -11.04 8.48
C ILE A 325 -10.72 -9.94 8.93
N PHE A 326 -11.38 -9.29 7.97
CA PHE A 326 -12.24 -8.14 8.22
C PHE A 326 -13.67 -8.55 8.59
N ASP A 327 -14.24 -7.91 9.63
CA ASP A 327 -15.67 -7.89 9.87
C ASP A 327 -16.31 -6.83 8.96
N LYS A 328 -17.19 -7.26 8.06
CA LYS A 328 -17.84 -6.42 7.08
C LYS A 328 -19.29 -6.15 7.46
N LYS A 329 -19.70 -4.89 7.43
CA LYS A 329 -21.09 -4.47 7.61
C LYS A 329 -21.76 -4.29 6.26
N SER A 330 -22.93 -4.93 6.10
CA SER A 330 -23.73 -4.78 4.89
C SER A 330 -24.59 -3.53 5.00
N VAL A 331 -24.32 -2.56 4.14
CA VAL A 331 -25.01 -1.26 4.15
C VAL A 331 -25.57 -0.94 2.77
N ILE A 332 -26.57 -0.06 2.75
CA ILE A 332 -27.04 0.62 1.54
C ILE A 332 -26.60 2.08 1.61
N TYR A 333 -25.94 2.55 0.56
CA TYR A 333 -25.71 3.96 0.33
C TYR A 333 -26.91 4.58 -0.39
N LEU A 334 -27.55 5.55 0.26
CA LEU A 334 -28.62 6.37 -0.30
C LEU A 334 -28.18 7.83 -0.34
N SER A 335 -28.56 8.57 -1.38
CA SER A 335 -28.24 9.99 -1.52
C SER A 335 -29.22 10.91 -0.80
N GLN A 336 -30.47 10.46 -0.63
CA GLN A 336 -31.52 11.09 0.16
C GLN A 336 -32.42 9.99 0.71
N TYR A 337 -32.89 10.16 1.93
CA TYR A 337 -33.63 9.13 2.64
C TYR A 337 -34.49 9.74 3.75
N GLY A 338 -35.51 9.01 4.20
CA GLY A 338 -36.41 9.44 5.25
C GLY A 338 -36.81 8.31 6.18
N ILE A 339 -37.41 8.70 7.28
CA ILE A 339 -38.03 7.82 8.29
C ILE A 339 -39.37 8.43 8.70
N ASP A 340 -40.33 7.55 9.05
CA ASP A 340 -41.62 7.93 9.63
C ASP A 340 -41.69 7.67 11.16
N GLU A 341 -40.77 6.85 11.66
CA GLU A 341 -40.60 6.50 13.07
C GLU A 341 -39.15 6.10 13.35
N THR A 342 -38.71 6.30 14.60
CA THR A 342 -37.42 5.82 15.09
C THR A 342 -37.45 4.34 15.48
N SER A 343 -36.31 3.74 15.81
CA SER A 343 -36.25 2.35 16.27
C SER A 343 -35.07 2.11 17.23
N GLU A 344 -34.78 0.86 17.59
CA GLU A 344 -33.62 0.52 18.42
C GLU A 344 -32.28 0.92 17.77
N THR A 345 -32.21 0.92 16.44
CA THR A 345 -31.01 1.22 15.64
C THR A 345 -31.06 2.60 14.97
N ILE A 346 -32.20 3.29 15.03
CA ILE A 346 -32.45 4.56 14.36
C ILE A 346 -32.87 5.59 15.40
N TRP A 347 -32.18 6.71 15.44
CA TRP A 347 -32.42 7.79 16.39
C TRP A 347 -32.49 9.13 15.66
N LEU A 348 -33.02 10.14 16.33
CA LEU A 348 -32.98 11.52 15.85
C LEU A 348 -32.04 12.36 16.70
N ASP A 349 -31.25 13.19 16.03
CA ASP A 349 -30.52 14.30 16.62
C ASP A 349 -31.12 15.60 16.09
N ARG A 350 -31.81 16.33 16.97
CA ARG A 350 -32.46 17.60 16.67
C ARG A 350 -31.57 18.73 17.21
N ASP A 351 -30.95 19.47 16.29
CA ASP A 351 -30.33 20.77 16.58
C ASP A 351 -31.29 21.86 16.07
N ASP A 352 -31.31 23.04 16.70
CA ASP A 352 -32.34 24.08 16.47
C ASP A 352 -32.59 24.41 14.98
N ASP A 353 -31.60 24.23 14.10
CA ASP A 353 -31.67 24.50 12.66
C ASP A 353 -31.69 23.26 11.75
N GLN A 354 -31.47 22.04 12.26
CA GLN A 354 -31.31 20.84 11.44
C GLN A 354 -31.59 19.54 12.20
N GLU A 355 -32.33 18.63 11.55
CA GLU A 355 -32.54 17.26 12.03
C GLU A 355 -31.60 16.29 11.30
N TYR A 356 -31.02 15.36 12.06
CA TYR A 356 -30.20 14.27 11.54
C TYR A 356 -30.79 12.92 11.91
N ILE A 357 -30.92 12.05 10.91
CA ILE A 357 -31.27 10.64 11.10
C ILE A 357 -29.99 9.89 11.45
N VAL A 358 -29.95 9.27 12.63
CA VAL A 358 -28.77 8.59 13.16
C VAL A 358 -29.02 7.09 13.16
N ASN A 359 -28.37 6.38 12.22
CA ASN A 359 -28.41 4.92 12.13
C ASN A 359 -27.04 4.33 12.51
N PHE A 360 -26.96 3.67 13.67
CA PHE A 360 -25.72 3.11 14.20
C PHE A 360 -25.44 1.70 13.68
N ILE A 361 -24.24 1.49 13.13
CA ILE A 361 -23.82 0.26 12.42
C ILE A 361 -22.50 -0.27 12.99
#